data_AF-A0AAU1MMV9-F1
#
_entry.id   AF-A0AAU1MMV9-F1
#
_cell.length_a   1.000
_cell.length_b   1.000
_cell.length_c   1.000
_cell.angle_alpha   90.00
_cell.angle_beta   90.00
_cell.angle_gamma   90.00
#
_symmetry.space_group_name_H-M   'P 1'
#
loop_
_entity.id
_entity.type
_entity.pdbx_description
1 polymer ?
#
loop_
_entity_poly.entity_id
_entity_poly.type
_entity_poly.pdbx_seq_one_letter_code
_entity_poly.pdbx_strand_id
1 'polypeptide(L)'
;MAADLGVGAGVLKQGAKDMVEVLKPVKKVDLGDAADVATKVGNDDAAASLVTFCATWESGGGFLADCAATLADGLDQADGNYQDTDEAIRDAVKSVKTALA
;
A
#
# COMPACT_ATOMS: atom_id res chain seq x y z
N MET A 1 18.76 -17.67 -20.08
CA MET A 1 18.13 -18.06 -18.81
C MET A 1 17.93 -16.78 -18.04
N ALA A 2 16.73 -16.20 -18.05
CA ALA A 2 16.45 -15.05 -17.19
C ALA A 2 16.66 -15.54 -15.75
N ALA A 3 17.57 -14.91 -15.01
CA ALA A 3 17.80 -15.25 -13.63
C ALA A 3 16.48 -15.09 -12.88
N ASP A 4 16.11 -16.10 -12.09
CA ASP A 4 15.00 -15.97 -11.15
C ASP A 4 15.29 -14.77 -10.25
N LEU A 5 14.49 -13.72 -10.40
CA LEU A 5 14.67 -12.47 -9.66
C LEU A 5 14.26 -12.62 -8.19
N GLY A 6 13.78 -13.80 -7.78
CA GLY A 6 13.32 -14.06 -6.41
C GLY A 6 12.00 -13.36 -6.07
N VAL A 7 11.33 -12.78 -7.07
CA VAL A 7 10.06 -12.08 -6.94
C VAL A 7 8.97 -12.92 -7.60
N GLY A 8 8.37 -13.82 -6.80
CA GLY A 8 7.21 -14.61 -7.22
C GLY A 8 5.89 -13.96 -6.81
N ALA A 9 4.81 -14.43 -7.44
CA ALA A 9 3.41 -14.13 -7.11
C ALA A 9 3.13 -13.93 -5.60
N GLY A 10 3.55 -14.91 -4.79
CA GLY A 10 3.37 -14.86 -3.33
C GLY A 10 4.13 -13.74 -2.62
N VAL A 11 5.30 -13.33 -3.15
CA VAL A 11 6.10 -12.23 -2.58
C VAL A 11 5.44 -10.88 -2.87
N LEU A 12 4.93 -10.69 -4.08
CA LEU A 12 4.20 -9.46 -4.47
C LEU A 12 2.93 -9.29 -3.63
N LYS A 13 2.15 -10.36 -3.49
CA LYS A 13 0.94 -10.36 -2.68
C LYS A 13 1.20 -10.13 -1.19
N GLN A 14 2.30 -10.67 -0.67
CA GLN A 14 2.69 -10.41 0.72
C GLN A 14 3.15 -8.96 0.90
N GLY A 15 3.96 -8.42 -0.03
CA GLY A 15 4.39 -7.02 0.00
C GLY A 15 3.22 -6.03 -0.01
N ALA A 16 2.18 -6.29 -0.82
CA ALA A 16 0.96 -5.48 -0.83
C ALA A 16 0.25 -5.47 0.54
N LYS A 17 0.12 -6.65 1.17
CA LYS A 17 -0.47 -6.77 2.53
C LYS A 17 0.36 -6.04 3.58
N ASP A 18 1.68 -6.21 3.55
CA ASP A 18 2.58 -5.58 4.52
C ASP A 18 2.53 -4.06 4.42
N MET A 19 2.47 -3.50 3.20
CA MET A 19 2.28 -2.06 2.98
C MET A 19 0.98 -1.53 3.59
N VAL A 20 -0.13 -2.24 3.36
CA VAL A 20 -1.44 -1.83 3.89
C VAL A 20 -1.47 -1.92 5.42
N GLU A 21 -0.92 -2.98 6.01
CA GLU A 21 -0.91 -3.17 7.47
C GLU A 21 -0.03 -2.14 8.18
N VAL A 22 1.14 -1.79 7.63
CA VAL A 22 2.02 -0.75 8.19
C VAL A 22 1.36 0.63 8.19
N LEU A 23 0.51 0.94 7.20
CA LEU A 23 -0.08 2.27 7.04
C LEU A 23 -1.50 2.41 7.57
N LYS A 24 -2.13 1.30 7.96
CA LYS A 24 -3.44 1.24 8.62
C LYS A 24 -3.55 2.17 9.86
N PRO A 25 -2.53 2.30 10.73
CA PRO A 25 -2.57 3.22 11.86
C PRO A 25 -2.52 4.69 11.43
N VAL A 26 -1.77 4.98 10.35
CA VAL A 26 -1.54 6.34 9.86
C VAL A 26 -2.82 6.95 9.24
N LYS A 27 -3.67 6.12 8.63
CA LYS A 27 -5.00 6.50 8.14
C LYS A 27 -5.99 6.92 9.24
N LYS A 28 -5.72 6.53 10.49
CA LYS A 28 -6.60 6.75 11.65
C LYS A 28 -6.01 7.74 12.66
N VAL A 29 -4.96 8.46 12.29
CA VAL A 29 -4.46 9.55 13.12
C VAL A 29 -5.58 10.59 13.20
N ASP A 30 -6.16 10.70 14.40
CA ASP A 30 -7.13 11.71 14.79
C ASP A 30 -6.51 12.44 15.97
N LEU A 31 -6.16 13.69 15.74
CA LEU A 31 -5.52 14.57 16.70
C LEU A 31 -6.48 15.68 17.14
N GLY A 32 -7.78 15.59 16.79
CA GLY A 32 -8.81 16.56 17.18
C GLY A 32 -8.89 16.75 18.70
N ASP A 33 -8.84 15.65 19.46
CA ASP A 33 -8.84 15.69 20.92
C ASP A 33 -7.62 16.44 21.50
N ALA A 34 -6.46 16.32 20.86
CA ALA A 34 -5.23 17.02 21.28
C ALA A 34 -5.30 18.53 20.96
N ALA A 35 -5.92 18.89 19.84
CA ALA A 35 -6.18 20.26 19.46
C ALA A 35 -7.21 20.94 20.40
N ASP A 36 -8.24 20.22 20.82
CA ASP A 36 -9.25 20.70 21.78
C ASP A 36 -8.65 20.99 23.16
N VAL A 37 -7.67 20.20 23.61
CA VAL A 37 -6.94 20.45 24.87
C VAL A 37 -6.14 21.76 24.80
N ALA A 38 -5.61 22.13 23.63
CA ALA A 38 -4.82 23.35 23.47
C ALA A 38 -5.64 24.63 23.66
N THR A 39 -6.91 24.62 23.27
CA THR A 39 -7.83 25.76 23.50
C THR A 39 -8.03 26.07 24.98
N LYS A 40 -7.78 25.09 25.87
CA LYS A 40 -7.90 25.26 27.34
C LYS A 40 -6.65 25.89 27.98
N VAL A 41 -5.56 26.07 27.24
CA VAL A 41 -4.28 26.61 27.76
C VAL A 41 -4.29 28.14 27.83
N GLY A 42 -5.29 28.81 27.26
CA GLY A 42 -5.46 30.28 27.35
C GLY A 42 -4.47 31.08 26.49
N ASN A 43 -3.84 30.43 25.51
CA ASN A 43 -2.99 31.05 24.50
C ASN A 43 -3.50 30.67 23.11
N ASP A 44 -4.29 31.57 22.53
CA ASP A 44 -5.03 31.34 21.29
C ASP A 44 -4.11 31.11 20.08
N ASP A 45 -2.95 31.79 20.03
CA ASP A 45 -1.97 31.61 18.95
C ASP A 45 -1.32 30.23 18.99
N ALA A 46 -1.01 29.73 20.19
CA ALA A 46 -0.47 28.39 20.38
C ALA A 46 -1.51 27.31 20.05
N ALA A 47 -2.78 27.53 20.42
CA ALA A 47 -3.87 26.62 20.08
C ALA A 47 -4.11 26.57 18.55
N ALA A 48 -4.14 27.71 17.88
CA ALA A 48 -4.29 27.78 16.42
C ALA A 48 -3.11 27.12 15.68
N SER A 49 -1.89 27.30 16.20
CA SER A 49 -0.69 26.64 15.65
C SER A 49 -0.76 25.12 15.81
N LEU A 50 -1.25 24.63 16.96
CA LEU A 50 -1.40 23.19 17.19
C LEU A 50 -2.50 22.58 16.31
N VAL A 51 -3.65 23.24 16.17
CA VAL A 51 -4.72 22.83 15.25
C VAL A 51 -4.16 22.69 13.83
N THR A 52 -3.39 23.68 13.36
CA THR A 52 -2.77 23.66 12.03
C THR A 52 -1.78 22.51 11.87
N PHE A 53 -0.95 22.27 12.89
CA PHE A 53 -0.03 21.14 12.94
C PHE A 53 -0.77 19.81 12.85
N CYS A 54 -1.78 19.60 13.69
CA CYS A 54 -2.61 18.39 13.70
C CYS A 54 -3.24 18.12 12.34
N ALA A 55 -3.94 19.11 11.76
CA ALA A 55 -4.56 18.98 10.45
C ALA A 55 -3.56 18.65 9.33
N THR A 56 -2.36 19.24 9.38
CA THR A 56 -1.30 18.94 8.40
C THR A 56 -0.82 17.49 8.50
N TRP A 57 -0.64 16.98 9.72
CA TRP A 57 -0.21 15.60 9.95
C TRP A 57 -1.29 14.59 9.60
N GLU A 58 -2.56 14.87 9.89
CA GLU A 58 -3.69 14.05 9.48
C GLU A 58 -3.78 13.96 7.95
N SER A 59 -3.68 15.11 7.26
CA SER A 59 -3.69 15.16 5.80
C SER A 59 -2.50 14.42 5.18
N GLY A 60 -1.30 14.60 5.74
CA GLY A 60 -0.09 13.90 5.27
C GLY A 60 -0.16 12.40 5.50
N GLY A 61 -0.72 11.98 6.63
CA GLY A 61 -0.95 10.58 6.96
C GLY A 61 -1.96 9.92 6.00
N GLY A 62 -3.07 10.60 5.71
CA GLY A 62 -4.03 10.15 4.71
C GLY A 62 -3.39 9.98 3.32
N PHE A 63 -2.62 10.96 2.87
CA PHE A 63 -1.91 10.91 1.60
C PHE A 63 -0.95 9.71 1.51
N LEU A 64 -0.14 9.46 2.55
CA LEU A 64 0.77 8.31 2.61
C LEU A 64 0.02 6.98 2.54
N ALA A 65 -1.12 6.88 3.24
CA ALA A 65 -1.95 5.69 3.21
C ALA A 65 -2.54 5.43 1.80
N ASP A 66 -2.97 6.48 1.10
CA ASP A 66 -3.51 6.37 -0.26
C ASP A 66 -2.43 6.00 -1.28
N CYS A 67 -1.22 6.56 -1.15
CA CYS A 67 -0.07 6.17 -1.98
C CYS A 67 0.25 4.68 -1.83
N ALA A 68 0.23 4.17 -0.61
CA ALA A 68 0.51 2.75 -0.39
C ALA A 68 -0.64 1.83 -0.81
N ALA A 69 -1.90 2.27 -0.69
CA ALA A 69 -3.00 1.55 -1.28
C ALA A 69 -2.81 1.41 -2.80
N THR A 70 -2.41 2.50 -3.47
CA THR A 70 -2.11 2.48 -4.91
C THR A 70 -0.96 1.53 -5.26
N LEU A 71 0.11 1.52 -4.45
CA LEU A 71 1.22 0.58 -4.64
C LEU A 71 0.80 -0.88 -4.42
N ALA A 72 -0.02 -1.14 -3.39
CA ALA A 72 -0.56 -2.45 -3.10
C ALA A 72 -1.45 -2.96 -4.24
N ASP A 73 -2.32 -2.11 -4.80
CA ASP A 73 -3.13 -2.45 -5.97
C ASP A 73 -2.27 -2.75 -7.20
N GLY A 74 -1.19 -2.00 -7.40
CA GLY A 74 -0.22 -2.26 -8.47
C GLY A 74 0.50 -3.60 -8.31
N LEU A 75 0.84 -3.99 -7.08
CA LEU A 75 1.45 -5.28 -6.78
C LEU A 75 0.47 -6.45 -7.01
N ASP A 76 -0.81 -6.29 -6.67
CA ASP A 76 -1.84 -7.30 -6.91
C ASP A 76 -2.11 -7.47 -8.43
N GLN A 77 -2.12 -6.37 -9.19
CA GLN A 77 -2.18 -6.45 -10.66
C GLN A 77 -0.95 -7.14 -11.25
N ALA A 78 0.23 -6.87 -10.71
CA ALA A 78 1.45 -7.55 -11.15
C ALA A 78 1.38 -9.06 -10.85
N ASP A 79 0.88 -9.46 -9.68
CA ASP A 79 0.64 -10.87 -9.34
C ASP A 79 -0.30 -11.54 -10.35
N GLY A 80 -1.43 -10.92 -10.67
CA GLY A 80 -2.36 -11.43 -11.69
C GLY A 80 -1.71 -11.63 -13.06
N ASN A 81 -0.98 -10.61 -13.56
CA ASN A 81 -0.26 -10.71 -14.83
C ASN A 81 0.79 -11.82 -14.84
N TYR A 82 1.48 -12.04 -13.71
CA TYR A 82 2.44 -13.14 -13.57
C TYR A 82 1.76 -14.51 -13.66
N GLN A 83 0.61 -14.67 -13.00
CA GLN A 83 -0.16 -15.93 -13.02
C GLN A 83 -0.70 -16.23 -14.42
N ASP A 84 -1.29 -15.24 -15.09
CA ASP A 84 -1.80 -15.39 -16.46
C ASP A 84 -0.68 -15.75 -17.44
N THR A 85 0.48 -15.11 -17.30
CA THR A 85 1.67 -15.41 -18.12
C THR A 85 2.17 -16.83 -17.88
N ASP A 86 2.25 -17.27 -16.62
CA ASP A 86 2.71 -18.62 -16.28
C ASP A 86 1.74 -19.70 -16.79
N GLU A 87 0.42 -19.43 -16.73
CA GLU A 87 -0.60 -20.31 -17.30
C GLU A 87 -0.47 -20.42 -18.82
N ALA A 88 -0.32 -19.29 -19.52
CA ALA A 88 -0.13 -19.27 -20.97
C ALA A 88 1.13 -20.05 -21.40
N ILE A 89 2.24 -19.91 -20.64
CA ILE A 89 3.47 -20.68 -20.89
C ILE A 89 3.21 -22.18 -20.66
N ARG A 90 2.55 -22.57 -19.57
CA ARG A 90 2.24 -23.98 -19.29
C ARG A 90 1.36 -24.59 -20.38
N ASP A 91 0.38 -23.86 -20.89
CA ASP A 91 -0.51 -24.35 -21.92
C ASP A 91 0.17 -24.43 -23.29
N ALA A 92 1.03 -23.47 -23.63
CA ALA A 92 1.87 -23.57 -24.83
C ALA A 92 2.79 -24.81 -24.77
N VAL A 93 3.41 -25.08 -23.62
CA VAL A 93 4.25 -26.26 -23.42
C VAL A 93 3.45 -27.56 -23.56
N LYS A 94 2.24 -27.64 -23.00
CA LYS A 94 1.35 -28.80 -23.18
C LYS A 94 0.99 -28.99 -24.66
N SER A 95 0.61 -27.91 -25.35
CA SER A 95 0.25 -27.97 -26.77
C SER A 95 1.39 -28.49 -27.63
N VAL A 96 2.63 -28.04 -27.38
CA VAL A 96 3.81 -28.56 -28.09
C VAL A 96 4.02 -30.04 -27.79
N LYS A 97 3.91 -30.47 -26.52
CA LYS A 97 4.04 -31.88 -26.15
C LYS A 97 3.00 -32.77 -26.84
N THR A 98 1.74 -32.31 -26.93
CA THR A 98 0.68 -33.05 -27.63
C THR A 98 0.93 -33.12 -29.13
N ALA A 99 1.44 -32.05 -29.75
CA ALA A 99 1.76 -32.05 -31.17
C ALA A 99 2.97 -32.93 -31.55
N LEU A 100 3.84 -33.23 -30.57
CA LEU A 100 5.03 -34.06 -30.75
C LEU A 100 4.79 -35.56 -30.47
N ALA A 101 3.61 -35.91 -29.94
CA ALA A 101 3.21 -37.27 -29.58
C ALA A 101 2.38 -37.92 -30.70
#